data_AF-A0A352J5Y9-F1
#
_entry.id   AF-A0A352J5Y9-F1
#
_cell.length_a   1.000
_cell.length_b   1.000
_cell.length_c   1.000
_cell.angle_alpha   90.00
_cell.angle_beta   90.00
_cell.angle_gamma   90.00
#
_symmetry.space_group_name_H-M   'P 1'
#
loop_
_entity.id
_entity.type
_entity.pdbx_description
1 polymer ?
#
loop_
_entity_poly.entity_id
_entity_poly.type
_entity_poly.pdbx_seq_one_letter_code
_entity_poly.pdbx_strand_id
1 'polypeptide(L)'
;MSVVKGLQGNMPSYSEKFAQWSEHSTAINQILVWMALENEGFGASLQHYNPLIDEGIQKEWGISQDWKLVAQMPFGTPLAEPGEKTHEPLEKRVLVFK
;
A
#
# COMPACT_ATOMS: atom_id res chain seq x y z
N MET A 1 -0.73 8.41 13.88
CA MET A 1 -1.98 7.85 13.27
C MET A 1 -3.21 8.51 13.90
N SER A 2 -3.19 9.83 14.07
CA SER A 2 -4.22 10.57 14.82
C SER A 2 -5.60 10.55 14.15
N VAL A 3 -5.67 10.62 12.81
CA VAL A 3 -6.94 10.55 12.07
C VAL A 3 -7.67 9.22 12.29
N VAL A 4 -6.96 8.09 12.14
CA VAL A 4 -7.53 6.76 12.37
C VAL A 4 -8.01 6.63 13.81
N LYS A 5 -7.20 7.05 14.80
CA LYS A 5 -7.60 7.06 16.22
C LYS A 5 -8.83 7.95 16.48
N GLY A 6 -8.95 9.08 15.79
CA GLY A 6 -10.13 9.94 15.87
C GLY A 6 -11.39 9.25 15.36
N LEU A 7 -11.31 8.56 14.22
CA LEU A 7 -12.43 7.77 13.68
C LEU A 7 -12.83 6.63 14.63
N GLN A 8 -11.85 5.97 15.25
CA GLN A 8 -12.06 4.94 16.26
C GLN A 8 -12.84 5.46 17.48
N GLY A 9 -12.50 6.65 17.97
CA GLY A 9 -13.21 7.29 19.08
C GLY A 9 -14.62 7.77 18.72
N ASN A 10 -14.78 8.32 17.51
CA ASN A 10 -16.06 8.88 17.05
C ASN A 10 -17.08 7.81 16.63
N MET A 11 -16.62 6.62 16.24
CA MET A 11 -17.48 5.50 15.80
C MET A 11 -17.09 4.19 16.50
N PRO A 12 -17.39 4.04 17.81
CA PRO A 12 -16.90 2.93 18.63
C PRO A 12 -17.29 1.53 18.10
N SER A 13 -18.49 1.39 17.53
CA SER A 13 -18.99 0.13 16.95
C SER A 13 -18.14 -0.40 15.79
N TYR A 14 -17.35 0.45 15.14
CA TYR A 14 -16.45 0.11 14.05
C TYR A 14 -14.98 0.38 14.39
N SER A 15 -14.66 0.67 15.66
CA SER A 15 -13.32 1.08 16.09
C SER A 15 -12.23 0.12 15.60
N GLU A 16 -12.43 -1.19 15.74
CA GLU A 16 -11.45 -2.18 15.29
C GLU A 16 -11.27 -2.21 13.75
N LYS A 17 -12.26 -1.74 13.00
CA LYS A 17 -12.24 -1.76 11.52
C LYS A 17 -11.45 -0.61 10.92
N PHE A 18 -11.37 0.55 11.56
CA PHE A 18 -10.68 1.70 10.96
C PHE A 18 -9.18 1.48 10.73
N ALA A 19 -8.51 0.73 11.61
CA ALA A 19 -7.12 0.36 11.39
C ALA A 19 -6.98 -0.53 10.15
N GLN A 20 -7.83 -1.54 10.01
CA GLN A 20 -7.86 -2.43 8.84
C GLN A 20 -8.17 -1.65 7.55
N TRP A 21 -9.19 -0.79 7.56
CA TRP A 21 -9.58 -0.01 6.40
C TRP A 21 -8.52 1.02 6.00
N SER A 22 -7.75 1.55 6.94
CA SER A 22 -6.59 2.40 6.64
C SER A 22 -5.53 1.64 5.84
N GLU A 23 -5.24 0.39 6.20
CA GLU A 23 -4.30 -0.46 5.45
C GLU A 23 -4.86 -0.83 4.07
N HIS A 24 -6.15 -1.19 3.98
CA HIS A 24 -6.82 -1.44 2.69
C HIS A 24 -6.75 -0.22 1.76
N SER A 25 -7.09 0.97 2.27
CA SER A 25 -7.03 2.21 1.50
C SER A 25 -5.62 2.51 1.04
N THR A 26 -4.61 2.21 1.86
CA THR A 26 -3.21 2.39 1.50
C THR A 26 -2.81 1.45 0.37
N ALA A 27 -3.17 0.17 0.45
CA ALA A 27 -2.92 -0.82 -0.60
C ALA A 27 -3.63 -0.46 -1.92
N ILE A 28 -4.87 0.03 -1.85
CA ILE A 28 -5.63 0.50 -3.02
C ILE A 28 -4.92 1.68 -3.69
N ASN A 29 -4.46 2.66 -2.91
CA ASN A 29 -3.71 3.80 -3.45
C ASN A 29 -2.39 3.34 -4.10
N GLN A 30 -1.67 2.42 -3.47
CA GLN A 30 -0.41 1.89 -4.02
C GLN A 30 -0.64 1.22 -5.39
N ILE A 31 -1.63 0.32 -5.51
CA ILE A 31 -1.88 -0.35 -6.80
C ILE A 31 -2.40 0.61 -7.87
N LEU A 32 -3.23 1.60 -7.50
CA LEU A 32 -3.71 2.62 -8.43
C LEU A 32 -2.56 3.47 -8.97
N VAL A 33 -1.62 3.88 -8.11
CA VAL A 33 -0.41 4.61 -8.53
C VAL A 33 0.47 3.75 -9.41
N TRP A 34 0.68 2.48 -9.07
CA TRP A 34 1.47 1.56 -9.90
C TRP A 34 0.85 1.43 -11.30
N MET A 35 -0.44 1.15 -11.40
CA MET A 35 -1.13 1.04 -12.69
C MET A 35 -1.08 2.35 -13.48
N ALA A 36 -1.20 3.50 -12.82
CA ALA A 36 -1.09 4.80 -13.48
C ALA A 36 0.33 5.03 -14.04
N LEU A 37 1.36 4.70 -13.28
CA LEU A 37 2.75 4.78 -13.74
C LEU A 37 3.01 3.85 -14.94
N GLU A 38 2.50 2.62 -14.89
CA GLU A 38 2.61 1.66 -15.97
C GLU A 38 1.87 2.09 -17.24
N ASN A 39 0.69 2.68 -17.11
CA ASN A 39 -0.06 3.26 -18.23
C ASN A 39 0.70 4.41 -18.92
N GLU A 40 1.56 5.13 -18.19
CA GLU A 40 2.46 6.16 -18.74
C GLU A 40 3.80 5.59 -19.24
N GLY A 41 3.97 4.26 -19.22
CA GLY A 41 5.17 3.56 -19.71
C GLY A 41 6.31 3.44 -18.68
N PHE A 42 6.05 3.71 -17.40
CA PHE A 42 7.04 3.52 -16.34
C PHE A 42 6.97 2.13 -15.70
N GLY A 43 8.14 1.60 -15.34
CA GLY A 43 8.25 0.44 -14.48
C GLY A 43 8.28 0.87 -13.01
N ALA A 44 7.73 0.05 -12.13
CA ALA A 44 7.76 0.27 -10.68
C ALA A 44 7.93 -1.05 -9.92
N SER A 45 8.32 -0.94 -8.65
CA SER A 45 8.27 -2.05 -7.69
C SER A 45 7.80 -1.54 -6.33
N LEU A 46 7.32 -2.42 -5.45
CA LEU A 46 6.85 -2.04 -4.11
C LEU A 46 7.73 -2.70 -3.05
N GLN A 47 8.39 -1.88 -2.23
CA GLN A 47 9.36 -2.28 -1.21
C GLN A 47 8.87 -1.93 0.20
N HIS A 48 9.38 -2.63 1.19
CA HIS A 48 8.99 -2.49 2.61
C HIS A 48 10.22 -2.44 3.52
N TYR A 49 10.98 -1.35 3.45
CA TYR A 49 12.11 -1.10 4.36
C TYR A 49 11.67 -0.54 5.73
N ASN A 50 10.42 -0.14 5.87
CA ASN A 50 9.82 0.19 7.15
C ASN A 50 9.83 -1.02 8.11
N PRO A 51 10.06 -0.83 9.42
CA PRO A 51 10.23 0.47 10.10
C PRO A 51 11.69 0.97 10.13
N LEU A 52 12.65 0.27 9.50
CA LEU A 52 14.09 0.54 9.67
C LEU A 52 14.49 1.96 9.26
N ILE A 53 13.81 2.53 8.27
CA ILE A 53 14.13 3.85 7.71
C ILE A 53 13.21 4.98 8.22
N ASP A 54 12.16 4.65 8.98
CA ASP A 54 11.06 5.57 9.29
C ASP A 54 11.54 6.85 9.99
N GLU A 55 12.35 6.73 11.04
CA GLU A 55 12.86 7.88 11.79
C GLU A 55 13.78 8.76 10.93
N GLY A 56 14.62 8.13 10.10
CA GLY A 56 15.50 8.84 9.17
C GLY A 56 14.70 9.66 8.15
N ILE A 57 13.68 9.05 7.54
CA ILE A 57 12.77 9.71 6.60
C ILE A 57 12.02 10.87 7.29
N GLN A 58 11.49 10.63 8.50
CA GLN A 58 10.74 11.64 9.24
C GLN A 58 11.61 12.86 9.57
N LYS A 59 12.84 12.63 10.03
CA LYS A 59 13.77 13.71 10.37
C LYS A 59 14.24 14.49 9.15
N GLU A 60 14.64 13.78 8.09
CA GLU A 60 15.20 14.39 6.89
C GLU A 60 14.21 15.33 6.20
N TRP A 61 12.96 14.91 6.07
CA TRP A 61 11.93 15.67 5.36
C TRP A 61 10.92 16.38 6.27
N GLY A 62 11.16 16.40 7.59
CA GLY A 62 10.24 17.04 8.55
C GLY A 62 8.84 16.44 8.54
N ILE A 63 8.70 15.15 8.24
CA ILE A 63 7.41 14.46 8.20
C ILE A 63 6.96 14.20 9.63
N SER A 64 5.67 14.44 9.90
CA SER A 64 5.09 14.20 11.22
C SER A 64 5.24 12.74 11.66
N GLN A 65 5.60 12.52 12.92
CA GLN A 65 5.62 11.19 13.54
C GLN A 65 4.24 10.52 13.57
N ASP A 66 3.18 11.28 13.35
CA ASP A 66 1.83 10.75 13.20
C ASP A 66 1.63 9.98 11.89
N TRP A 67 2.50 10.16 10.90
CA TRP A 67 2.43 9.46 9.62
C TRP A 67 3.19 8.15 9.72
N LYS A 68 2.49 7.04 9.48
CA LYS A 68 3.08 5.71 9.43
C LYS A 68 3.53 5.43 8.00
N LEU A 69 4.81 5.15 7.78
CA LEU A 69 5.29 4.67 6.49
C LEU A 69 4.83 3.23 6.26
N VAL A 70 4.17 2.97 5.12
CA VAL A 70 3.61 1.64 4.81
C VAL A 70 4.46 0.90 3.78
N ALA A 71 4.90 1.57 2.72
CA ALA A 71 5.73 1.00 1.65
C ALA A 71 6.44 2.12 0.88
N GLN A 72 7.40 1.74 0.03
CA GLN A 72 8.13 2.62 -0.86
C GLN A 72 8.01 2.10 -2.30
N MET A 73 7.74 2.98 -3.27
CA MET A 73 7.57 2.60 -4.67
C MET A 73 8.60 3.28 -5.56
N PRO A 74 9.82 2.73 -5.70
CA PRO A 74 10.74 3.20 -6.72
C PRO A 74 10.17 2.90 -8.11
N PHE A 75 10.22 3.91 -9.00
CA PHE A 75 9.74 3.82 -10.37
C PHE A 75 10.66 4.58 -11.33
N GLY A 76 10.57 4.27 -12.62
CA GLY A 76 11.39 4.89 -13.67
C GLY A 76 11.25 4.19 -15.01
N THR A 77 12.08 4.57 -15.98
CA THR A 77 12.09 3.94 -17.30
C THR A 77 12.47 2.46 -17.17
N PRO A 78 11.64 1.52 -17.66
CA PRO A 78 11.99 0.09 -17.64
C PRO A 78 13.29 -0.17 -18.40
N LEU A 79 14.18 -0.96 -17.81
CA LEU A 79 15.44 -1.38 -18.44
C LEU A 79 15.38 -2.82 -18.98
N ALA A 80 14.36 -3.58 -18.58
CA ALA A 80 14.12 -4.96 -18.99
C ALA A 80 12.63 -5.30 -18.80
N GLU A 81 12.18 -6.34 -19.50
CA GLU A 81 10.85 -6.92 -19.32
C GLU A 81 10.71 -7.60 -17.94
N PRO A 82 9.51 -7.61 -17.35
CA PRO A 82 9.26 -8.37 -16.12
C PRO A 82 9.41 -9.87 -16.37
N GLY A 83 9.84 -10.60 -15.33
CA GLY A 83 9.91 -12.06 -15.37
C GLY A 83 8.53 -12.72 -15.47
N GLU A 84 8.52 -14.01 -15.77
CA GLU A 84 7.29 -14.81 -15.82
C GLU A 84 6.54 -14.80 -14.48
N LYS A 85 5.22 -14.62 -14.54
CA LYS A 85 4.33 -14.70 -13.37
C LYS A 85 3.43 -15.93 -13.49
N THR A 86 3.53 -16.83 -12.51
CA THR A 86 2.66 -18.01 -12.42
C THR A 86 1.40 -17.70 -11.61
N HIS A 87 0.34 -18.49 -11.83
CA HIS A 87 -0.95 -18.32 -11.18
C HIS A 87 -1.47 -19.65 -10.64
N GLU A 88 -2.10 -19.63 -9.47
CA GLU A 88 -2.85 -20.78 -8.97
C GLU A 88 -4.11 -21.04 -9.82
N PRO A 89 -4.57 -22.31 -9.92
CA PRO A 89 -5.81 -22.66 -10.59
C PRO A 89 -7.02 -21.88 -10.05
N LEU A 90 -7.93 -21.47 -10.94
CA LEU A 90 -9.09 -20.63 -10.58
C LEU A 90 -10.04 -21.33 -9.61
N GLU A 91 -10.18 -22.64 -9.73
CA GLU A 91 -11.08 -23.47 -8.92
C GLU A 91 -10.70 -23.44 -7.44
N LYS A 92 -9.44 -23.09 -7.12
CA LYS A 92 -8.98 -22.91 -5.74
C LYS A 92 -9.28 -21.53 -5.16
N ARG A 93 -9.65 -20.56 -6.00
CA ARG A 93 -9.74 -19.13 -5.63
C ARG A 93 -11.09 -18.49 -5.92
N VAL A 94 -11.96 -19.14 -6.68
CA VAL A 94 -13.28 -18.63 -7.08
C VAL A 94 -14.34 -19.72 -6.90
N LEU A 95 -15.42 -19.40 -6.17
CA LEU A 95 -16.59 -20.25 -6.01
C LEU A 95 -17.80 -19.62 -6.71
N VAL A 96 -18.54 -20.40 -7.49
CA VAL A 96 -19.74 -19.95 -8.22
C VAL A 96 -20.95 -20.74 -7.71
N PHE A 97 -21.98 -20.03 -7.27
CA PHE A 97 -23.24 -20.60 -6.80
C PHE A 97 -24.38 -20.11 -7.72
N LYS A 98 -25.36 -20.99 -7.99
CA LYS A 98 -26.56 -20.68 -8.78
C LYS A 98 -27.74 -20.35 -7.88
#